data_AF-A0A349N8R3-F1
#
_entry.id   AF-A0A349N8R3-F1
#
_cell.length_a   1.000
_cell.length_b   1.000
_cell.length_c   1.000
_cell.angle_alpha   90.00
_cell.angle_beta   90.00
_cell.angle_gamma   90.00
#
_symmetry.space_group_name_H-M   'P 1'
#
loop_
_entity.id
_entity.type
_entity.pdbx_description
1 polymer ?
#
loop_
_entity_poly.entity_id
_entity_poly.type
_entity_poly.pdbx_seq_one_letter_code
_entity_poly.pdbx_strand_id
1 'polypeptide(L)'
;AGLTRFGSGWAWICVRDGKLCVCSTPNQDSPLMDNGIPVLGLDVWEHAYYLNYQNRRPDYISAFWNVVNWETANDNYQAAMG
;
A
#
# COMPACT_ATOMS: atom_id res chain seq x y z
N ALA A 1 5.86 4.91 -5.29
CA ALA A 1 5.94 4.15 -4.03
C ALA A 1 6.07 2.64 -4.27
N GLY A 2 5.11 1.96 -4.89
CA GLY A 2 5.19 0.50 -5.12
C GLY A 2 6.25 0.06 -6.13
N LEU A 3 6.40 0.78 -7.25
CA LEU A 3 7.44 0.51 -8.25
C LEU A 3 8.86 0.78 -7.73
N THR A 4 9.00 1.82 -6.91
CA THR A 4 10.31 2.32 -6.45
C THR A 4 10.76 1.74 -5.11
N ARG A 5 9.93 0.91 -4.45
CA ARG A 5 10.33 0.16 -3.25
C ARG A 5 11.33 -0.93 -3.66
N PHE A 6 12.60 -0.71 -3.37
CA PHE A 6 13.63 -1.72 -3.57
C PHE A 6 13.50 -2.86 -2.55
N GLY A 7 13.68 -4.10 -3.01
CA GLY A 7 13.50 -5.30 -2.19
C GLY A 7 12.05 -5.55 -1.77
N SER A 8 11.89 -6.22 -0.62
CA SER A 8 10.60 -6.54 -0.01
C SER A 8 10.00 -5.35 0.73
N GLY A 9 8.67 -5.24 0.73
CA GLY A 9 7.97 -4.22 1.48
C GLY A 9 6.56 -3.96 0.99
N TRP A 10 6.03 -2.81 1.39
CA TRP A 10 4.67 -2.38 1.12
C TRP A 10 4.62 -0.95 0.59
N ALA A 11 3.62 -0.65 -0.23
CA ALA A 11 3.23 0.71 -0.58
C ALA A 11 1.89 1.05 0.05
N TRP A 12 1.73 2.29 0.51
CA TRP A 12 0.58 2.70 1.32
C TRP A 12 -0.01 4.01 0.84
N ILE A 13 -1.33 4.13 1.02
CA ILE A 13 -2.02 5.40 1.20
C ILE A 13 -2.30 5.52 2.70
N CYS A 14 -1.95 6.63 3.31
CA CYS A 14 -2.11 6.87 4.75
C CYS A 14 -2.66 8.27 5.02
N VAL A 15 -3.24 8.45 6.21
CA VAL A 15 -3.48 9.77 6.80
C VAL A 15 -2.35 10.10 7.78
N ARG A 16 -1.80 11.30 7.66
CA ARG A 16 -0.85 11.91 8.61
C ARG A 16 -1.26 13.36 8.83
N ASP A 17 -1.40 13.77 10.09
CA ASP A 17 -1.81 15.13 10.46
C ASP A 17 -3.09 15.60 9.72
N GLY A 18 -4.06 14.70 9.58
CA GLY A 18 -5.32 14.96 8.87
C GLY A 18 -5.20 15.10 7.36
N LYS A 19 -4.09 14.68 6.75
CA LYS A 19 -3.85 14.75 5.30
C LYS A 19 -3.51 13.39 4.72
N LEU A 20 -4.04 13.12 3.54
CA LEU A 20 -3.65 11.95 2.76
C LEU A 20 -2.21 12.09 2.25
N CYS A 21 -1.45 11.01 2.37
CA CYS A 21 -0.10 10.89 1.85
C CYS A 21 0.14 9.49 1.28
N VAL A 22 1.11 9.40 0.37
CA VAL A 22 1.58 8.14 -0.20
C VAL A 22 2.97 7.85 0.37
N CYS A 23 3.15 6.67 0.94
CA CYS A 23 4.45 6.25 1.47
C CYS A 23 4.74 4.77 1.15
N SER A 24 5.90 4.28 1.54
CA SER A 24 6.25 2.86 1.47
C SER A 24 7.12 2.48 2.65
N THR A 25 7.05 1.24 3.07
CA THR A 25 7.86 0.71 4.17
C THR A 25 8.68 -0.50 3.69
N PRO A 26 9.89 -0.73 4.23
CA PRO A 26 10.64 -1.95 3.98
C PRO A 26 10.04 -3.12 4.78
N ASN A 27 10.17 -4.33 4.25
CA ASN A 27 9.82 -5.56 4.96
C ASN A 27 8.38 -5.56 5.52
N GLN A 28 8.21 -5.69 6.84
CA GLN A 28 6.92 -5.70 7.53
C GLN A 28 6.71 -4.46 8.40
N ASP A 29 7.54 -3.43 8.22
CA ASP A 29 7.35 -2.16 8.93
C ASP A 29 6.02 -1.54 8.48
N SER A 30 5.38 -0.81 9.40
CA SER A 30 4.04 -0.24 9.18
C SER A 30 4.05 1.28 9.36
N PRO A 31 3.26 2.05 8.57
CA PRO A 31 3.07 3.48 8.79
C PRO A 31 2.62 3.83 10.22
N LEU A 32 1.97 2.90 10.93
CA LEU A 32 1.57 3.04 12.34
C LEU A 32 2.75 3.31 13.28
N MET A 33 3.96 2.92 12.89
CA MET A 33 5.19 3.17 13.68
C MET A 33 5.63 4.64 13.64
N ASP A 34 5.13 5.42 12.69
CA ASP A 34 5.51 6.82 12.45
C ASP A 34 4.25 7.68 12.20
N ASN A 35 3.28 7.55 13.11
CA ASN A 35 2.01 8.29 13.18
C ASN A 35 1.19 8.32 11.88
N GLY A 36 1.43 7.39 10.95
CA GLY A 36 0.63 7.23 9.75
C GLY A 36 -0.48 6.22 9.97
N ILE A 37 -1.73 6.61 9.73
CA ILE A 37 -2.86 5.69 9.77
C ILE A 37 -3.07 5.13 8.35
N PRO A 38 -2.84 3.82 8.10
CA PRO A 38 -2.98 3.24 6.78
C PRO A 38 -4.45 3.18 6.36
N VAL A 39 -4.70 3.59 5.11
CA VAL A 39 -6.02 3.58 4.46
C VAL A 39 -6.10 2.43 3.44
N LEU A 40 -5.03 2.27 2.65
CA LEU A 40 -4.87 1.22 1.65
C LEU A 40 -3.41 0.76 1.65
N GLY A 41 -3.20 -0.55 1.52
CA GLY A 41 -1.87 -1.17 1.41
C GLY A 41 -1.75 -2.05 0.17
N LEU A 42 -0.57 -2.06 -0.43
CA LEU A 42 -0.18 -2.94 -1.52
C LEU A 42 1.10 -3.69 -1.17
N ASP A 43 0.99 -5.02 -1.07
CA ASP A 43 2.14 -5.91 -0.85
C ASP A 43 3.01 -5.94 -2.11
N VAL A 44 4.28 -5.59 -2.00
CA VAL A 44 5.25 -5.67 -3.11
C VAL A 44 6.38 -6.64 -2.83
N TRP A 45 6.22 -7.55 -1.86
CA TRP A 45 7.03 -8.76 -1.74
C TRP A 45 6.84 -9.63 -2.98
N GLU A 46 7.91 -10.26 -3.46
CA GLU A 46 7.84 -11.10 -4.67
C GLU A 46 6.81 -12.22 -4.54
N HIS A 47 6.66 -12.82 -3.35
CA HIS A 47 5.64 -13.85 -3.12
C HIS A 47 4.20 -13.41 -3.47
N ALA A 48 3.91 -12.11 -3.44
CA ALA A 48 2.57 -11.58 -3.69
C ALA A 48 2.21 -11.60 -5.19
N TYR A 49 3.19 -11.65 -6.08
CA TYR A 49 2.96 -11.51 -7.52
C TYR A 49 3.78 -12.44 -8.42
N TYR A 50 4.83 -13.08 -7.93
CA TYR A 50 5.83 -13.73 -8.78
C TYR A 50 5.25 -14.87 -9.65
N LEU A 51 4.30 -15.64 -9.13
CA LEU A 51 3.70 -16.76 -9.88
C LEU A 51 2.98 -16.31 -11.16
N ASN A 52 2.32 -15.14 -11.13
CA ASN A 52 1.53 -14.64 -12.27
C ASN A 52 2.28 -13.57 -13.09
N TYR A 53 3.18 -12.82 -12.47
CA TYR A 53 3.79 -11.64 -13.06
C TYR A 53 5.32 -11.70 -13.15
N GLN A 54 5.98 -12.64 -12.47
CA GLN A 54 7.44 -12.77 -12.42
C GLN A 54 8.11 -11.42 -12.08
N ASN A 55 9.00 -10.91 -12.92
CA ASN A 55 9.66 -9.62 -12.74
C ASN A 55 8.77 -8.41 -13.10
N ARG A 56 7.56 -8.62 -13.62
CA ARG A 56 6.64 -7.56 -14.09
C ARG A 56 5.80 -7.00 -12.94
N ARG A 57 6.45 -6.49 -11.91
CA ARG A 57 5.80 -5.72 -10.83
C ARG A 57 4.88 -4.60 -11.35
N PRO A 58 5.21 -3.84 -12.44
CA PRO A 58 4.29 -2.85 -13.00
C PRO A 58 2.92 -3.42 -13.41
N ASP A 59 2.89 -4.62 -13.98
CA ASP A 59 1.67 -5.28 -14.43
C ASP A 59 0.80 -5.70 -13.23
N TYR A 60 1.45 -6.21 -12.17
CA TYR A 60 0.78 -6.53 -10.90
C TYR A 60 0.16 -5.29 -10.26
N ILE A 61 0.91 -4.18 -10.18
CA ILE A 61 0.40 -2.91 -9.63
C ILE A 61 -0.77 -2.39 -10.48
N SER A 62 -0.70 -2.54 -11.81
CA SER A 62 -1.80 -2.14 -12.69
C SER A 62 -3.05 -3.00 -12.46
N ALA A 63 -2.88 -4.30 -12.26
CA ALA A 63 -3.98 -5.22 -11.97
C ALA A 63 -4.62 -5.01 -10.59
N PHE A 64 -3.82 -4.62 -9.59
CA PHE A 64 -4.28 -4.34 -8.23
C PHE A 64 -5.45 -3.33 -8.20
N TRP A 65 -5.40 -2.29 -9.03
CA TRP A 65 -6.46 -1.26 -9.08
C TRP A 65 -7.84 -1.80 -9.46
N ASN A 66 -7.91 -2.95 -10.14
CA ASN A 66 -9.18 -3.58 -10.52
C ASN A 66 -9.85 -4.32 -9.35
N VAL A 67 -9.14 -4.57 -8.26
CA VAL A 67 -9.60 -5.38 -7.12
C VAL A 67 -9.60 -4.62 -5.79
N VAL A 68 -9.32 -3.31 -5.81
CA VAL A 68 -9.39 -2.48 -4.61
C VAL A 68 -10.83 -2.37 -4.12
N ASN A 69 -11.05 -2.70 -2.85
CA ASN A 69 -12.30 -2.38 -2.16
C ASN A 69 -12.27 -0.92 -1.69
N TRP A 70 -12.88 -0.04 -2.48
CA TRP A 70 -12.94 1.38 -2.18
C TRP A 70 -13.86 1.74 -1.02
N GLU A 71 -14.86 0.92 -0.71
CA GLU A 71 -15.74 1.13 0.45
C GLU A 71 -14.94 0.97 1.75
N THR A 72 -14.20 -0.15 1.88
CA THR A 72 -13.30 -0.35 3.03
C THR A 72 -12.21 0.71 3.11
N ALA A 73 -11.64 1.14 1.97
CA ALA A 73 -10.67 2.23 1.96
C ALA A 73 -11.29 3.54 2.46
N ASN A 74 -12.53 3.85 2.08
CA ASN A 74 -13.25 5.01 2.60
C ASN A 74 -13.53 4.89 4.09
N ASP A 75 -13.99 3.74 4.58
CA ASP A 75 -14.25 3.51 6.02
C ASP A 75 -12.97 3.71 6.85
N ASN A 76 -11.84 3.17 6.38
CA ASN A 76 -10.54 3.37 7.01
C ASN A 76 -10.14 4.85 7.02
N TYR A 77 -10.40 5.58 5.93
CA TYR A 77 -10.12 7.01 5.84
C TYR A 77 -10.97 7.81 6.83
N GLN A 78 -12.28 7.55 6.92
CA GLN A 78 -13.16 8.23 7.88
C GLN A 78 -12.70 7.96 9.32
N ALA A 79 -12.42 6.69 9.66
CA ALA A 79 -11.90 6.32 10.97
C ALA A 79 -10.57 7.02 11.30
N ALA A 80 -9.72 7.27 10.31
CA ALA A 80 -8.45 7.97 10.47
C ALA A 80 -8.59 9.49 10.66
N MET A 81 -9.68 10.09 10.18
CA MET A 81 -9.94 11.53 10.26
C MET A 81 -10.63 11.97 11.56
N GLY A 82 -11.20 11.01 12.31
CA GLY A 82 -12.03 11.26 13.49
C GLY A 82 -13.47 11.65 13.16
#